data_AF-A0A087T297-F1
#
_entry.id   AF-A0A087T297-F1
#
_cell.length_a   1.000
_cell.length_b   1.000
_cell.length_c   1.000
_cell.angle_alpha   90.00
_cell.angle_beta   90.00
_cell.angle_gamma   90.00
#
_symmetry.space_group_name_H-M   'P 1'
#
loop_
_entity.id
_entity.type
_entity.pdbx_description
1 polymer ?
#
loop_
_entity_poly.entity_id
_entity_poly.type
_entity_poly.pdbx_seq_one_letter_code
_entity_poly.pdbx_strand_id
1 'polypeptide(L)'
;MEKRFNKYFRSDVFIKFQFLEFVKVNYITHSNKYMSAPNVSSGSYRIILSHIPLTQFYSTFVSKVMPFLEPHIILSAHDHKSQHIISERKTSIPKQMAPITDFSSLVFNITETTVHEIVVPTCSYRMGTSEMGYGALEINFLSLCEEN
;
A
#
# COMPACT_ATOMS: atom_id res chain seq x y z
N MET A 1 6.03 -23.49 5.81
CA MET A 1 5.50 -22.69 4.68
C MET A 1 6.37 -21.46 4.41
N GLU A 2 6.65 -20.62 5.42
CA GLU A 2 7.50 -19.42 5.32
C GLU A 2 8.91 -19.68 4.74
N LYS A 3 9.62 -20.73 5.21
CA LYS A 3 10.96 -21.07 4.70
C LYS A 3 11.02 -21.37 3.19
N ARG A 4 9.95 -21.97 2.63
CA ARG A 4 9.87 -22.27 1.19
C ARG A 4 9.52 -21.01 0.40
N PHE A 5 8.65 -20.15 0.90
CA PHE A 5 8.33 -18.87 0.28
C PHE A 5 9.57 -17.96 0.23
N ASN A 6 10.25 -17.78 1.35
CA ASN A 6 11.44 -16.92 1.45
C ASN A 6 12.65 -17.45 0.64
N LYS A 7 12.61 -18.71 0.18
CA LYS A 7 13.63 -19.26 -0.73
C LYS A 7 13.51 -18.68 -2.14
N TYR A 8 12.27 -18.40 -2.59
CA TYR A 8 11.99 -17.91 -3.94
C TYR A 8 11.63 -16.43 -3.98
N PHE A 9 11.19 -15.86 -2.85
CA PHE A 9 10.77 -14.48 -2.73
C PHE A 9 11.59 -13.76 -1.66
N ARG A 10 11.89 -12.47 -1.92
CA ARG A 10 12.70 -11.64 -1.02
C ARG A 10 12.05 -11.54 0.37
N SER A 11 12.85 -11.71 1.42
CA SER A 11 12.43 -11.56 2.81
C SER A 11 12.69 -10.16 3.39
N ASP A 12 13.26 -9.24 2.60
CA ASP A 12 13.53 -7.87 3.04
C ASP A 12 12.25 -7.19 3.52
N VAL A 13 12.30 -6.59 4.70
CA VAL A 13 11.19 -5.83 5.27
C VAL A 13 11.15 -4.42 4.70
N PHE A 14 12.33 -3.83 4.46
CA PHE A 14 12.50 -2.49 3.93
C PHE A 14 13.40 -2.54 2.68
N ILE A 15 12.99 -1.84 1.63
CA ILE A 15 13.81 -1.63 0.43
C ILE A 15 13.67 -0.17 0.03
N LYS A 16 14.78 0.51 -0.21
CA LYS A 16 14.79 1.84 -0.83
C LYS A 16 15.26 1.73 -2.27
N PHE A 17 14.55 2.37 -3.19
CA PHE A 17 14.94 2.52 -4.58
C PHE A 17 14.68 3.96 -5.01
N GLN A 18 15.75 4.73 -5.20
CA GLN A 18 15.66 6.17 -5.43
C GLN A 18 14.84 6.88 -4.32
N PHE A 19 13.77 7.57 -4.70
CA PHE A 19 12.85 8.26 -3.81
C PHE A 19 11.72 7.36 -3.27
N LEU A 20 11.68 6.07 -3.65
CA LEU A 20 10.65 5.14 -3.21
C LEU A 20 11.16 4.28 -2.05
N GLU A 21 10.37 4.21 -0.99
CA GLU A 21 10.62 3.38 0.19
C GLU A 21 9.53 2.32 0.31
N PHE A 22 9.87 1.06 0.13
CA PHE A 22 8.96 -0.06 0.26
C PHE A 22 9.08 -0.68 1.66
N VAL A 23 7.96 -0.84 2.35
CA VAL A 23 7.91 -1.52 3.66
C VAL A 23 6.88 -2.64 3.65
N LYS A 24 7.26 -3.86 4.03
CA LYS A 24 6.33 -4.98 4.20
C LYS A 24 5.70 -4.94 5.59
N VAL A 25 4.38 -5.01 5.63
CA VAL A 25 3.60 -5.14 6.87
C VAL A 25 2.84 -6.46 6.84
N ASN A 26 2.97 -7.25 7.91
CA ASN A 26 2.22 -8.49 8.06
C ASN A 26 1.17 -8.34 9.15
N TYR A 27 -0.05 -8.01 8.71
CA TYR A 27 -1.22 -7.89 9.56
C TYR A 27 -1.62 -9.25 10.17
N ILE A 28 -1.58 -10.34 9.42
CA ILE A 28 -2.05 -11.67 9.88
C ILE A 28 -1.32 -12.11 11.16
N THR A 29 0.00 -11.90 11.21
CA THR A 29 0.81 -12.32 12.36
C THR A 29 1.10 -11.18 13.33
N HIS A 30 0.55 -9.98 13.12
CA HIS A 30 0.90 -8.76 13.85
C HIS A 30 2.42 -8.58 14.05
N SER A 31 3.22 -8.87 13.02
CA SER A 31 4.68 -8.87 13.14
C SER A 31 5.21 -7.46 13.31
N ASN A 32 6.07 -7.23 14.31
CA ASN A 32 6.74 -5.94 14.54
C ASN A 32 7.97 -5.72 13.64
N LYS A 33 8.23 -6.59 12.66
CA LYS A 33 9.37 -6.45 11.75
C LYS A 33 9.39 -5.09 11.03
N TYR A 34 8.23 -4.48 10.76
CA TYR A 34 8.14 -3.15 10.15
C TYR A 34 8.89 -2.06 10.93
N MET A 35 9.11 -2.25 12.23
CA MET A 35 9.86 -1.32 13.08
C MET A 35 11.35 -1.24 12.72
N SER A 36 11.85 -2.14 11.87
CA SER A 36 13.21 -2.03 11.33
C SER A 36 13.32 -1.03 10.17
N ALA A 37 12.19 -0.49 9.68
CA ALA A 37 12.23 0.56 8.66
C ALA A 37 12.75 1.87 9.30
N PRO A 38 13.64 2.61 8.63
CA PRO A 38 14.09 3.91 9.11
C PRO A 38 12.94 4.92 9.11
N ASN A 39 13.15 6.09 9.72
CA ASN A 39 12.24 7.22 9.53
C ASN A 39 12.12 7.57 8.03
N VAL A 40 10.97 8.10 7.62
CA VAL A 40 10.75 8.50 6.21
C VAL A 40 11.80 9.54 5.85
N SER A 41 12.56 9.30 4.78
CA SER A 41 13.52 10.29 4.30
C SER A 41 12.77 11.49 3.70
N SER A 42 13.27 12.71 3.91
CA SER A 42 12.71 13.89 3.22
C SER A 42 12.73 13.70 1.70
N GLY A 43 11.63 14.05 1.03
CA GLY A 43 11.46 13.87 -0.42
C GLY A 43 11.30 12.42 -0.88
N SER A 44 11.09 11.46 0.04
CA SER A 44 10.81 10.07 -0.30
C SER A 44 9.35 9.70 -0.09
N TYR A 45 8.82 8.89 -1.00
CA TYR A 45 7.46 8.36 -0.93
C TYR A 45 7.51 6.92 -0.43
N ARG A 46 6.82 6.69 0.69
CA ARG A 46 6.71 5.39 1.31
C ARG A 46 5.48 4.62 0.84
N ILE A 47 5.74 3.42 0.33
CA ILE A 47 4.78 2.45 -0.16
C ILE A 47 4.77 1.24 0.77
N ILE A 48 3.60 0.93 1.34
CA ILE A 48 3.42 -0.25 2.17
C ILE A 48 2.90 -1.41 1.33
N LEU A 49 3.47 -2.57 1.56
CA LEU A 49 3.01 -3.83 1.01
C LEU A 49 2.38 -4.65 2.13
N SER A 50 1.08 -4.87 2.06
CA SER A 50 0.33 -5.71 2.99
C SER A 50 -0.47 -6.75 2.23
N HIS A 51 -0.79 -7.89 2.85
CA HIS A 51 -1.78 -8.80 2.28
C HIS A 51 -3.20 -8.37 2.66
N ILE A 52 -3.41 -8.04 3.94
CA ILE A 52 -4.71 -7.59 4.47
C ILE A 52 -4.80 -6.06 4.34
N PRO A 53 -5.95 -5.50 3.93
CA PRO A 53 -6.15 -4.05 3.92
C PRO A 53 -5.96 -3.45 5.31
N LEU A 54 -5.24 -2.33 5.40
CA LEU A 54 -4.85 -1.73 6.68
C LEU A 54 -5.78 -0.60 7.11
N THR A 55 -6.33 0.16 6.17
CA THR A 55 -7.12 1.35 6.48
C THR A 55 -8.62 1.10 6.48
N GLN A 56 -9.08 -0.04 5.95
CA GLN A 56 -10.51 -0.38 5.92
C GLN A 56 -11.10 -0.58 7.33
N PHE A 57 -10.29 -1.02 8.29
CA PHE A 57 -10.73 -1.31 9.65
C PHE A 57 -9.72 -0.81 10.68
N TYR A 58 -10.24 -0.24 11.77
CA TYR A 58 -9.40 0.17 12.89
C TYR A 58 -8.97 -1.05 13.72
N SER A 59 -7.68 -1.15 14.02
CA SER A 59 -7.14 -2.14 14.94
C SER A 59 -6.00 -1.55 15.77
N THR A 60 -5.71 -2.17 16.92
CA THR A 60 -4.57 -1.79 17.78
C THR A 60 -3.21 -2.01 17.11
N PHE A 61 -3.16 -2.87 16.09
CA PHE A 61 -1.97 -3.06 15.28
C PHE A 61 -1.81 -1.91 14.27
N VAL A 62 -2.88 -1.58 13.53
CA VAL A 62 -2.89 -0.47 12.56
C VAL A 62 -2.60 0.86 13.24
N SER A 63 -3.14 1.10 14.44
CA SER A 63 -2.88 2.32 15.21
C SER A 63 -1.42 2.51 15.62
N LYS A 64 -0.60 1.45 15.60
CA LYS A 64 0.85 1.53 15.79
C LYS A 64 1.60 1.64 14.48
N VAL A 65 1.19 0.86 13.48
CA VAL A 65 1.84 0.80 12.16
C VAL A 65 1.73 2.13 11.43
N MET A 66 0.54 2.72 11.37
CA MET A 66 0.28 3.87 10.52
C MET A 66 1.03 5.13 10.96
N PRO A 67 1.05 5.51 12.26
CA PRO A 67 1.84 6.67 12.71
C PRO A 67 3.35 6.41 12.68
N PHE A 68 3.80 5.16 12.82
CA PHE A 68 5.22 4.83 12.76
C PHE A 68 5.75 4.87 11.32
N LEU A 69 4.99 4.32 10.37
CA LEU A 69 5.43 4.23 8.99
C LEU A 69 5.10 5.47 8.17
N GLU A 70 4.04 6.22 8.49
CA GLU A 70 3.57 7.40 7.74
C GLU A 70 3.46 7.15 6.23
N PRO A 71 2.63 6.18 5.80
CA PRO A 71 2.56 5.75 4.41
C PRO A 71 1.92 6.80 3.50
N HIS A 72 2.34 6.81 2.23
CA HIS A 72 1.70 7.59 1.16
C HIS A 72 0.77 6.69 0.34
N ILE A 73 1.26 5.49 0.03
CA ILE A 73 0.52 4.47 -0.70
C ILE A 73 0.56 3.16 0.09
N ILE A 74 -0.54 2.43 0.08
CA ILE A 74 -0.63 1.05 0.56
C ILE A 74 -1.13 0.19 -0.60
N LEU A 75 -0.40 -0.88 -0.91
CA LEU A 75 -0.87 -1.93 -1.80
C LEU A 75 -1.27 -3.12 -0.94
N SER A 76 -2.55 -3.48 -0.98
CA SER A 76 -3.13 -4.58 -0.20
C SER A 76 -3.99 -5.49 -1.07
N ALA A 77 -4.46 -6.62 -0.53
CA ALA A 77 -5.22 -7.62 -1.29
C ALA A 77 -6.29 -8.27 -0.40
N HIS A 78 -6.32 -9.61 -0.35
CA HIS A 78 -7.19 -10.45 0.49
C HIS A 78 -8.67 -10.49 0.10
N ASP A 79 -9.32 -9.35 -0.09
CA ASP A 79 -10.79 -9.28 -0.20
C ASP A 79 -11.34 -9.69 -1.59
N HIS A 80 -10.47 -10.10 -2.52
CA HIS A 80 -10.80 -10.51 -3.90
C HIS A 80 -11.65 -9.49 -4.70
N LYS A 81 -11.51 -8.20 -4.36
CA LYS A 81 -12.20 -7.07 -4.97
C LYS A 81 -11.17 -5.99 -5.30
N SER A 82 -11.49 -5.14 -6.28
CA SER A 82 -10.66 -3.97 -6.62
C SER A 82 -11.22 -2.72 -5.96
N GLN A 83 -10.47 -2.07 -5.08
CA GLN A 83 -10.93 -0.88 -4.35
C GLN A 83 -9.83 0.16 -4.18
N HIS A 84 -10.25 1.43 -4.22
CA HIS A 84 -9.43 2.57 -3.83
C HIS A 84 -10.01 3.17 -2.54
N ILE A 85 -9.20 3.16 -1.49
CA ILE A 85 -9.51 3.74 -0.19
C ILE A 85 -8.60 4.95 0.02
N ILE A 86 -9.19 6.07 0.42
CA ILE A 86 -8.47 7.29 0.79
C ILE A 86 -8.71 7.52 2.27
N SER A 87 -7.63 7.57 3.03
CA SER A 87 -7.70 7.82 4.48
C SER A 87 -6.83 9.02 4.86
N GLU A 88 -7.11 9.62 6.01
CA GLU A 88 -6.23 10.63 6.58
C GLU A 88 -4.92 9.98 7.04
N ARG A 89 -3.77 10.54 6.66
CA ARG A 89 -2.46 9.89 6.91
C ARG A 89 -2.11 9.78 8.40
N LYS A 90 -2.48 10.79 9.20
CA LYS A 90 -2.14 10.83 10.64
C LYS A 90 -3.04 9.93 11.49
N THR A 91 -4.34 9.92 11.19
CA THR A 91 -5.35 9.23 12.01
C THR A 91 -5.75 7.88 11.43
N SER A 92 -5.44 7.63 10.15
CA SER A 92 -5.90 6.48 9.37
C SER A 92 -7.41 6.36 9.24
N ILE A 93 -8.15 7.44 9.50
CA ILE A 93 -9.60 7.47 9.35
C ILE A 93 -9.95 7.48 7.85
N PRO A 94 -10.73 6.51 7.35
CA PRO A 94 -11.21 6.51 5.97
C PRO A 94 -12.05 7.76 5.68
N LYS A 95 -11.72 8.45 4.59
CA LYS A 95 -12.49 9.57 4.03
C LYS A 95 -13.36 9.12 2.87
N GLN A 96 -12.84 8.23 2.04
CA GLN A 96 -13.52 7.73 0.85
C GLN A 96 -13.16 6.27 0.61
N MET A 97 -14.13 5.50 0.16
CA MET A 97 -13.95 4.13 -0.30
C MET A 97 -14.76 3.96 -1.58
N ALA A 98 -14.09 3.66 -2.69
CA ALA A 98 -14.75 3.46 -3.98
C ALA A 98 -14.30 2.13 -4.59
N PRO A 99 -15.23 1.32 -5.15
CA PRO A 99 -14.85 0.24 -6.03
C PRO A 99 -14.15 0.80 -7.27
N ILE A 100 -13.12 0.12 -7.73
CA ILE A 100 -12.49 0.44 -9.02
C ILE A 100 -13.30 -0.31 -10.08
N THR A 101 -14.17 0.40 -10.78
CA THR A 101 -15.02 -0.16 -11.84
C THR A 101 -14.40 -0.01 -13.23
N ASP A 102 -13.54 0.99 -13.40
CA ASP A 102 -12.69 1.12 -14.58
C ASP A 102 -11.35 0.45 -14.31
N PHE A 103 -11.15 -0.72 -14.94
CA PHE A 103 -9.93 -1.51 -14.81
C PHE A 103 -8.80 -1.04 -15.76
N SER A 104 -9.02 0.02 -16.55
CA SER A 104 -8.02 0.54 -17.48
C SER A 104 -6.95 1.39 -16.77
N SER A 105 -7.35 2.30 -15.89
CA SER A 105 -6.43 3.16 -15.15
C SER A 105 -7.08 3.79 -13.92
N LEU A 106 -6.27 4.02 -12.89
CA LEU A 106 -6.63 4.81 -11.72
C LEU A 106 -5.53 5.85 -11.51
N VAL A 107 -5.90 7.14 -11.57
CA VAL A 107 -4.97 8.27 -11.43
C VAL A 107 -5.33 9.06 -10.18
N PHE A 108 -4.34 9.33 -9.33
CA PHE A 108 -4.51 10.16 -8.14
C PHE A 108 -3.21 10.89 -7.79
N ASN A 109 -3.35 12.03 -7.10
CA ASN A 109 -2.21 12.79 -6.61
C ASN A 109 -1.82 12.32 -5.20
N ILE A 110 -0.51 12.15 -4.99
CA ILE A 110 0.02 11.84 -3.67
C ILE A 110 0.13 13.15 -2.88
N THR A 111 -0.43 13.20 -1.68
CA THR A 111 -0.35 14.36 -0.79
C THR A 111 0.23 13.98 0.57
N GLU A 112 0.72 14.96 1.33
CA GLU A 112 1.22 14.73 2.68
C GLU A 112 0.12 14.41 3.70
N THR A 113 -1.15 14.65 3.35
CA THR A 113 -2.29 14.55 4.28
C THR A 113 -3.12 13.28 4.11
N THR A 114 -2.97 12.61 2.97
CA THR A 114 -3.76 11.43 2.60
C THR A 114 -2.88 10.21 2.43
N VAL A 115 -3.44 9.05 2.71
CA VAL A 115 -2.90 7.76 2.31
C VAL A 115 -3.85 7.14 1.29
N HIS A 116 -3.29 6.61 0.21
CA HIS A 116 -4.03 5.93 -0.84
C HIS A 116 -3.80 4.43 -0.68
N GLU A 117 -4.84 3.69 -0.30
CA GLU A 117 -4.79 2.25 -0.26
C GLU A 117 -5.49 1.66 -1.49
N ILE A 118 -4.73 0.92 -2.29
CA ILE A 118 -5.22 0.18 -3.44
C ILE A 118 -5.31 -1.29 -3.06
N VAL A 119 -6.54 -1.77 -2.94
CA VAL A 119 -6.83 -3.19 -2.73
C VAL A 119 -6.82 -3.86 -4.11
N VAL A 120 -5.76 -4.59 -4.41
CA VAL A 120 -5.57 -5.27 -5.69
C VAL A 120 -6.43 -6.54 -5.76
N PRO A 121 -7.04 -6.84 -6.92
CA PRO A 121 -7.81 -8.06 -7.10
C PRO A 121 -6.90 -9.29 -7.05
N THR A 122 -7.51 -10.47 -6.87
CA THR A 122 -6.79 -11.73 -7.04
C THR A 122 -6.42 -11.93 -8.51
N CYS A 123 -5.30 -12.59 -8.76
CA CYS A 123 -4.91 -13.01 -10.11
C CYS A 123 -5.29 -14.47 -10.42
N SER A 124 -5.99 -15.15 -9.50
CA SER A 124 -6.26 -16.58 -9.59
C SER A 124 -7.76 -16.88 -9.74
N TYR A 125 -8.10 -17.58 -10.81
CA TYR A 125 -9.46 -18.06 -11.10
C TYR A 125 -9.98 -19.07 -10.07
N ARG A 126 -9.08 -19.66 -9.28
CA ARG A 126 -9.42 -20.63 -8.24
C ARG A 126 -10.01 -19.99 -6.98
N MET A 127 -10.02 -18.66 -6.90
CA MET A 127 -10.52 -17.90 -5.74
C MET A 127 -12.00 -17.50 -5.87
N GLY A 128 -12.69 -17.94 -6.93
CA GLY A 128 -14.15 -17.85 -7.04
C GLY A 128 -14.70 -16.46 -7.39
N THR A 129 -13.88 -15.57 -7.98
CA THR A 129 -14.31 -14.27 -8.50
C THR A 129 -14.06 -14.18 -10.01
N SER A 130 -14.95 -13.51 -10.73
CA SER A 130 -14.80 -13.20 -12.15
C SER A 130 -13.87 -12.00 -12.39
N GLU A 131 -13.73 -11.13 -11.40
CA GLU A 131 -12.95 -9.89 -11.48
C GLU A 131 -11.54 -10.15 -10.97
N MET A 132 -10.67 -10.56 -11.89
CA MET A 132 -9.26 -10.86 -11.65
C MET A 132 -8.38 -9.95 -12.48
N GLY A 133 -7.16 -9.68 -12.01
CA GLY A 133 -6.25 -8.87 -12.80
C GLY A 133 -4.84 -8.75 -12.26
N TYR A 134 -4.04 -8.06 -13.04
CA TYR A 134 -2.72 -7.54 -12.67
C TYR A 134 -2.73 -6.04 -12.95
N GLY A 135 -1.86 -5.30 -12.27
CA GLY A 135 -1.69 -3.87 -12.49
C GLY A 135 -0.21 -3.50 -12.51
N ALA A 136 0.08 -2.38 -13.16
CA ALA A 136 1.34 -1.68 -13.04
C ALA A 136 1.10 -0.37 -12.29
N LEU A 137 1.97 -0.06 -11.34
CA LEU A 137 1.97 1.24 -10.67
C LEU A 137 3.08 2.08 -11.30
N GLU A 138 2.68 3.20 -11.89
CA GLU A 138 3.58 4.23 -12.38
C GLU A 138 3.55 5.41 -11.42
N ILE A 139 4.72 5.94 -11.06
CA ILE A 139 4.84 7.10 -10.19
C ILE A 139 5.71 8.12 -10.90
N ASN A 140 5.09 9.24 -11.26
CA ASN A 140 5.73 10.32 -11.99
C ASN A 140 5.78 11.58 -11.14
N PHE A 141 6.83 12.38 -11.35
CA PHE A 141 6.86 13.75 -10.87
C PHE A 141 6.23 14.64 -11.93
N LEU A 142 5.21 15.40 -11.54
CA LEU A 142 4.87 16.60 -12.30
C LEU A 142 5.92 17.65 -11.92
N SER A 143 6.88 17.90 -12.81
CA SER A 143 7.60 19.16 -12.76
C SER A 143 6.55 20.24 -13.03
N LEU A 144 6.28 21.08 -12.04
CA LEU A 144 5.66 22.37 -12.33
C LEU A 144 6.64 23.09 -13.25
N CYS A 145 6.35 23.10 -14.55
CA CYS A 145 6.98 24.04 -15.46
C CYS A 145 6.59 25.42 -14.93
N GLU A 146 7.54 26.12 -14.33
CA GLU A 146 7.42 27.56 -14.11
C GLU A 146 7.31 28.18 -15.51
N GLU A 147 6.09 28.54 -15.90
CA GLU A 147 5.87 29.46 -17.02
C GLU A 147 6.49 30.80 -16.61
N ASN A 148 7.65 31.11 -17.19
CA ASN A 148 8.23 32.46 -17.23
C ASN A 148 7.58 33.28 -18.35
#